data_AF-A0A0G1CEY5-F1
#
_entry.id   AF-A0A0G1CEY5-F1
#
_cell.length_a   1.000
_cell.length_b   1.000
_cell.length_c   1.000
_cell.angle_alpha   90.00
_cell.angle_beta   90.00
_cell.angle_gamma   90.00
#
_symmetry.space_group_name_H-M   'P 1'
#
loop_
_entity.id
_entity.type
_entity.pdbx_description
1 polymer ?
#
loop_
_entity_poly.entity_id
_entity_poly.type
_entity_poly.pdbx_seq_one_letter_code
_entity_poly.pdbx_strand_id
1 'polypeptide(L)'
;MQIPRRYSLDGEGWKINEKRPHRDYMSLSFPGKGKAQDNGMHGVEWWSQQKERVDSQYDIDNTPSLQGSCYFMTKNHFNSFIGGMSEVGYGQFAQESQEIGLKTWLGGGAVKVNKKTWYAHLHKGKQYGRMYHIGGFNDSINKAARWSTLYWLNNQWEGLVHDFAWFIDEQFPNMPGWSRDWKKQVRKMGLIDTK
;
A
#
# COMPACT_ATOMS: atom_id res chain seq x y z
N MET A 1 -2.05 -6.29 11.41
CA MET A 1 -1.68 -7.01 10.16
C MET A 1 -0.16 -7.17 10.09
N GLN A 2 0.34 -8.29 9.56
CA GLN A 2 1.78 -8.48 9.30
C GLN A 2 2.07 -8.79 7.83
N ILE A 3 3.21 -8.31 7.34
CA ILE A 3 3.73 -8.62 6.01
C ILE A 3 5.14 -9.24 6.13
N PRO A 4 5.45 -10.37 5.48
CA PRO A 4 6.80 -10.92 5.52
C PRO A 4 7.78 -10.12 4.63
N ARG A 5 9.09 -10.28 4.87
CA ARG A 5 10.13 -9.79 3.95
C ARG A 5 9.93 -10.38 2.55
N ARG A 6 9.92 -9.52 1.53
CA ARG A 6 9.75 -9.94 0.13
C ARG A 6 11.08 -10.06 -0.59
N TYR A 7 11.39 -11.27 -1.04
CA TYR A 7 12.43 -11.51 -2.05
C TYR A 7 11.83 -11.53 -3.46
N SER A 8 12.69 -11.32 -4.47
CA SER A 8 12.31 -11.61 -5.86
C SER A 8 12.51 -13.10 -6.12
N LEU A 9 11.56 -13.76 -6.79
CA LEU A 9 11.72 -15.15 -7.23
C LEU A 9 12.46 -15.21 -8.57
N ASP A 10 13.42 -16.13 -8.68
CA ASP A 10 13.90 -16.67 -9.95
C ASP A 10 12.93 -17.78 -10.37
N GLY A 11 12.11 -17.50 -11.38
CA GLY A 11 11.04 -18.39 -11.83
C GLY A 11 11.53 -19.66 -12.52
N GLU A 12 12.73 -19.66 -13.09
CA GLU A 12 13.32 -20.83 -13.74
C GLU A 12 14.00 -21.73 -12.71
N GLY A 13 14.83 -21.12 -11.85
CA GLY A 13 15.60 -21.84 -10.84
C GLY A 13 14.84 -22.18 -9.56
N TRP A 14 13.59 -21.72 -9.41
CA TRP A 14 12.76 -21.89 -8.20
C TRP A 14 13.48 -21.51 -6.90
N LYS A 15 14.20 -20.39 -6.94
CA LYS A 15 15.02 -19.90 -5.82
C LYS A 15 14.93 -18.39 -5.67
N ILE A 16 15.48 -17.87 -4.59
CA ILE A 16 15.61 -16.42 -4.40
C ILE A 16 16.51 -15.85 -5.50
N ASN A 17 16.06 -14.79 -6.16
CA ASN A 17 16.85 -14.03 -7.11
C ASN A 17 17.74 -13.04 -6.34
N GLU A 18 18.97 -13.46 -6.06
CA GLU A 18 19.97 -12.70 -5.30
C GLU A 18 20.44 -11.42 -6.02
N LYS A 19 20.20 -11.29 -7.34
CA LYS A 19 20.55 -10.07 -8.10
C LYS A 19 19.63 -8.89 -7.79
N ARG A 20 18.52 -9.11 -7.06
CA ARG A 20 17.58 -8.06 -6.69
C ARG A 20 17.51 -7.94 -5.16
N PRO A 21 17.51 -6.71 -4.61
CA PRO A 21 17.37 -6.53 -3.17
C PRO A 21 16.02 -7.06 -2.70
N HIS A 22 15.97 -7.52 -1.44
CA HIS A 22 14.71 -7.77 -0.74
C HIS A 22 13.98 -6.45 -0.45
N ARG A 23 12.70 -6.52 -0.10
CA ARG A 23 11.87 -5.36 0.27
C ARG A 23 11.18 -5.60 1.59
N ASP A 24 11.39 -4.67 2.50
CA ASP A 24 10.77 -4.68 3.83
C ASP A 24 9.73 -3.57 3.98
N TYR A 25 9.99 -2.39 3.44
CA TYR A 25 9.18 -1.21 3.69
C TYR A 25 8.53 -0.68 2.41
N MET A 26 7.26 -0.30 2.51
CA MET A 26 6.53 0.35 1.44
C MET A 26 5.91 1.65 1.97
N SER A 27 6.23 2.77 1.34
CA SER A 27 5.52 4.03 1.54
C SER A 27 4.20 4.03 0.78
N LEU A 28 3.23 4.82 1.24
CA LEU A 28 2.05 5.16 0.46
C LEU A 28 2.42 6.30 -0.51
N SER A 29 2.24 6.11 -1.82
CA SER A 29 2.56 7.16 -2.79
C SER A 29 1.64 8.37 -2.63
N PHE A 30 2.20 9.56 -2.83
CA PHE A 30 1.39 10.77 -3.02
C PHE A 30 0.57 10.65 -4.31
N PRO A 31 -0.74 10.95 -4.30
CA PRO A 31 -1.58 10.77 -5.48
C PRO A 31 -1.17 11.71 -6.62
N GLY A 32 -1.08 11.19 -7.85
CA GLY A 32 -0.88 12.00 -9.06
C GLY A 32 0.58 12.24 -9.51
N LYS A 33 1.53 11.39 -9.11
CA LYS A 33 2.93 11.53 -9.54
C LYS A 33 3.19 10.93 -10.93
N GLY A 34 3.18 11.78 -11.96
CA GLY A 34 4.12 11.73 -13.11
C GLY A 34 4.12 10.53 -14.06
N LYS A 35 3.21 9.56 -13.96
CA LYS A 35 3.02 8.50 -14.97
C LYS A 35 1.54 8.36 -15.33
N ALA A 36 1.24 8.04 -16.58
CA ALA A 36 -0.13 7.88 -17.09
C ALA A 36 -0.98 6.79 -16.39
N GLN A 37 -0.39 6.01 -15.48
CA GLN A 37 -1.03 4.93 -14.72
C GLN A 37 -0.93 5.14 -13.20
N ASP A 38 -0.60 6.36 -12.76
CA ASP A 38 -0.35 6.71 -11.35
C ASP A 38 -1.42 7.66 -10.79
N ASN A 39 -2.69 7.39 -11.15
CA ASN A 39 -3.83 8.24 -10.80
C ASN A 39 -4.37 8.01 -9.38
N GLY A 40 -3.57 7.45 -8.47
CA GLY A 40 -3.96 7.30 -7.07
C GLY A 40 -2.87 6.71 -6.19
N MET A 41 -3.20 6.59 -4.91
CA MET A 41 -2.26 6.09 -3.91
C MET A 41 -2.02 4.58 -4.06
N HIS A 42 -0.77 4.17 -3.96
CA HIS A 42 -0.36 2.77 -3.96
C HIS A 42 0.94 2.57 -3.18
N GLY A 43 1.24 1.31 -2.80
CA GLY A 43 2.49 0.99 -2.14
C GLY A 43 3.70 1.13 -3.07
N VAL A 44 4.69 1.91 -2.67
CA VAL A 44 5.99 2.07 -3.37
C VAL A 44 7.12 1.72 -2.41
N GLU A 45 8.17 1.06 -2.90
CA GLU A 45 9.31 0.68 -2.06
C GLU A 45 9.96 1.89 -1.36
N TRP A 46 10.13 1.80 -0.04
CA TRP A 46 10.78 2.84 0.77
C TRP A 46 12.24 2.47 1.08
N TRP A 47 13.09 2.63 0.07
CA TRP A 47 14.48 2.18 0.12
C TRP A 47 15.34 2.87 1.18
N SER A 48 15.13 4.17 1.45
CA SER A 48 15.87 4.86 2.51
C SER A 48 15.56 4.28 3.88
N GLN A 49 14.26 4.04 4.18
CA GLN A 49 13.87 3.44 5.44
C GLN A 49 14.47 2.06 5.65
N GLN A 50 14.51 1.25 4.59
CA GLN A 50 15.13 -0.08 4.64
C GLN A 50 16.64 -0.02 4.94
N LYS A 51 17.35 0.96 4.37
CA LYS A 51 18.79 1.14 4.62
C LYS A 51 19.07 1.61 6.04
N GLU A 52 18.19 2.40 6.64
CA GLU A 52 18.34 2.93 7.99
C GLU A 52 17.94 1.93 9.08
N ARG A 53 16.98 1.04 8.80
CA ARG A 53 16.39 0.12 9.78
C ARG A 53 16.91 -1.31 9.61
N VAL A 54 18.22 -1.49 9.77
CA VAL A 54 18.89 -2.80 9.63
C VAL A 54 19.02 -3.57 10.93
N ASP A 55 19.03 -2.88 12.07
CA ASP A 55 19.20 -3.50 13.39
C ASP A 55 18.01 -4.38 13.80
N SER A 56 18.27 -5.37 14.64
CA SER A 56 17.28 -6.37 15.08
C SER A 56 16.08 -5.78 15.84
N GLN A 57 16.22 -4.58 16.42
CA GLN A 57 15.08 -3.84 17.00
C GLN A 57 13.99 -3.53 15.97
N TYR A 58 14.34 -3.52 14.67
CA TYR A 58 13.43 -3.33 13.56
C TYR A 58 13.01 -4.64 12.88
N ASP A 59 13.24 -5.80 13.49
CA ASP A 59 12.81 -7.09 12.93
C ASP A 59 11.29 -7.14 12.73
N ILE A 60 10.53 -6.56 13.65
CA ILE A 60 9.09 -6.39 13.57
C ILE A 60 8.77 -4.91 13.68
N ASP A 61 8.38 -4.28 12.58
CA ASP A 61 8.38 -2.82 12.51
C ASP A 61 7.24 -2.24 11.66
N ASN A 62 6.83 -1.01 11.94
CA ASN A 62 5.72 -0.36 11.25
C ASN A 62 6.08 -0.01 9.81
N THR A 63 5.13 -0.20 8.89
CA THR A 63 5.24 0.22 7.49
C THR A 63 3.93 0.88 7.05
N PRO A 64 3.96 2.03 6.34
CA PRO A 64 2.74 2.73 5.95
C PRO A 64 1.83 1.90 5.05
N SER A 65 2.42 1.23 4.08
CA SER A 65 1.70 0.47 3.05
C SER A 65 2.32 -0.92 2.90
N LEU A 66 1.69 -1.70 2.03
CA LEU A 66 2.17 -2.97 1.52
C LEU A 66 1.93 -3.06 0.00
N GLN A 67 2.51 -4.06 -0.65
CA GLN A 67 2.27 -4.31 -2.07
C GLN A 67 1.02 -5.17 -2.33
N GLY A 68 0.63 -6.02 -1.37
CA GLY A 68 -0.55 -6.88 -1.47
C GLY A 68 -0.34 -8.29 -2.03
N SER A 69 0.90 -8.77 -2.22
CA SER A 69 1.13 -10.15 -2.70
C SER A 69 1.24 -11.21 -1.60
N CYS A 70 1.48 -10.81 -0.36
CA CYS A 70 1.49 -11.71 0.80
C CYS A 70 1.32 -10.89 2.08
N TYR A 71 0.37 -11.28 2.91
CA TYR A 71 0.11 -10.67 4.20
C TYR A 71 -0.64 -11.66 5.10
N PHE A 72 -0.57 -11.44 6.41
CA PHE A 72 -1.25 -12.24 7.41
C PHE A 72 -2.03 -11.35 8.37
N MET A 73 -3.24 -11.78 8.68
CA MET A 73 -4.08 -11.21 9.74
C MET A 73 -4.97 -12.31 10.30
N THR A 74 -5.46 -12.14 11.53
CA THR A 74 -6.42 -13.08 12.09
C THR A 74 -7.77 -12.93 11.39
N LYS A 75 -8.57 -14.00 11.35
CA LYS A 75 -9.96 -13.92 10.84
C LYS A 75 -10.77 -12.85 11.56
N ASN A 76 -10.57 -12.69 12.87
CA ASN A 76 -11.24 -11.65 13.66
C ASN A 76 -10.81 -10.24 13.24
N HIS A 77 -9.51 -10.03 12.93
CA HIS A 77 -9.03 -8.76 12.38
C HIS A 77 -9.73 -8.45 11.05
N PHE A 78 -9.84 -9.44 10.16
CA PHE A 78 -10.50 -9.24 8.87
C PHE A 78 -12.01 -8.99 9.02
N ASN A 79 -12.74 -9.86 9.72
CA ASN A 79 -14.20 -9.83 9.78
C ASN A 79 -14.73 -8.73 10.71
N SER A 80 -14.15 -8.59 11.89
CA SER A 80 -14.73 -7.77 12.97
C SER A 80 -14.04 -6.43 13.13
N PHE A 81 -12.71 -6.37 12.94
CA PHE A 81 -11.96 -5.12 13.12
C PHE A 81 -12.03 -4.23 11.87
N ILE A 82 -11.68 -4.75 10.68
CA ILE A 82 -11.73 -3.95 9.43
C ILE A 82 -13.06 -4.09 8.67
N GLY A 83 -13.94 -5.03 9.07
CA GLY A 83 -15.24 -5.23 8.42
C GLY A 83 -15.15 -5.75 6.97
N GLY A 84 -14.10 -6.52 6.66
CA GLY A 84 -13.85 -7.03 5.31
C GLY A 84 -13.44 -5.94 4.31
N MET A 85 -13.63 -6.23 3.02
CA MET A 85 -13.39 -5.31 1.91
C MET A 85 -14.70 -4.74 1.36
N SER A 86 -14.62 -3.53 0.82
CA SER A 86 -15.71 -2.85 0.15
C SER A 86 -15.96 -3.48 -1.21
N GLU A 87 -17.21 -3.83 -1.48
CA GLU A 87 -17.67 -4.22 -2.82
C GLU A 87 -17.95 -2.99 -3.72
N VAL A 88 -17.82 -1.79 -3.17
CA VAL A 88 -18.03 -0.51 -3.87
C VAL A 88 -16.70 0.17 -4.17
N GLY A 89 -16.56 0.70 -5.38
CA GLY A 89 -15.50 1.64 -5.77
C GLY A 89 -14.21 1.02 -6.31
N TYR A 90 -13.78 -0.13 -5.79
CA TYR A 90 -12.49 -0.75 -6.15
C TYR A 90 -12.50 -1.57 -7.46
N GLY A 91 -13.67 -1.92 -7.97
CA GLY A 91 -13.79 -2.72 -9.20
C GLY A 91 -13.22 -4.14 -9.03
N GLN A 92 -12.59 -4.67 -10.08
CA GLN A 92 -12.20 -6.09 -10.15
C GLN A 92 -10.73 -6.35 -9.79
N PHE A 93 -9.88 -5.32 -9.80
CA PHE A 93 -8.44 -5.52 -9.62
C PHE A 93 -7.74 -4.29 -9.07
N ALA A 94 -6.73 -4.53 -8.21
CA ALA A 94 -5.90 -3.57 -7.48
C ALA A 94 -6.57 -2.94 -6.24
N GLN A 95 -5.81 -2.13 -5.52
CA GLN A 95 -6.21 -1.35 -4.33
C GLN A 95 -6.59 -2.13 -3.05
N GLU A 96 -6.72 -3.45 -3.12
CA GLU A 96 -6.89 -4.32 -1.93
C GLU A 96 -5.92 -3.96 -0.81
N SER A 97 -4.62 -3.88 -1.12
CA SER A 97 -3.58 -3.54 -0.14
C SER A 97 -3.81 -2.20 0.53
N GLN A 98 -4.34 -1.22 -0.19
CA GLN A 98 -4.54 0.13 0.35
C GLN A 98 -5.76 0.15 1.25
N GLU A 99 -6.83 -0.56 0.86
CA GLU A 99 -8.01 -0.70 1.68
C GLU A 99 -7.70 -1.39 3.02
N ILE A 100 -7.18 -2.61 2.98
CA ILE A 100 -6.93 -3.38 4.22
C ILE A 100 -5.85 -2.73 5.09
N GLY A 101 -4.86 -2.10 4.46
CA GLY A 101 -3.79 -1.37 5.15
C GLY A 101 -4.29 -0.12 5.85
N LEU A 102 -5.06 0.72 5.14
CA LEU A 102 -5.60 1.96 5.70
C LEU A 102 -6.71 1.70 6.71
N LYS A 103 -7.60 0.72 6.50
CA LYS A 103 -8.54 0.29 7.54
C LYS A 103 -7.82 -0.17 8.80
N THR A 104 -6.71 -0.90 8.65
CA THR A 104 -5.91 -1.33 9.80
C THR A 104 -5.29 -0.15 10.53
N TRP A 105 -4.65 0.79 9.82
CA TRP A 105 -3.99 1.94 10.45
C TRP A 105 -4.98 2.93 11.06
N LEU A 106 -5.96 3.36 10.26
CA LEU A 106 -6.89 4.40 10.65
C LEU A 106 -7.94 3.88 11.66
N GLY A 107 -8.13 2.56 11.76
CA GLY A 107 -8.95 1.93 12.80
C GLY A 107 -8.22 1.76 14.14
N GLY A 108 -7.00 2.27 14.28
CA GLY A 108 -6.20 2.18 15.52
C GLY A 108 -5.33 0.93 15.63
N GLY A 109 -5.24 0.13 14.56
CA GLY A 109 -4.33 -1.01 14.47
C GLY A 109 -2.97 -0.62 13.89
N ALA A 110 -2.20 -1.63 13.47
CA ALA A 110 -0.91 -1.42 12.82
C ALA A 110 -0.64 -2.44 11.71
N VAL A 111 0.03 -1.98 10.66
CA VAL A 111 0.62 -2.82 9.62
C VAL A 111 2.12 -2.91 9.90
N LYS A 112 2.59 -4.14 10.11
CA LYS A 112 3.99 -4.40 10.48
C LYS A 112 4.69 -5.28 9.47
N VAL A 113 5.90 -4.91 9.05
CA VAL A 113 6.82 -5.84 8.41
C VAL A 113 7.37 -6.80 9.46
N ASN A 114 7.49 -8.07 9.11
CA ASN A 114 8.15 -9.11 9.87
C ASN A 114 9.33 -9.66 9.06
N LYS A 115 10.55 -9.23 9.41
CA LYS A 115 11.80 -9.61 8.74
C LYS A 115 12.28 -11.03 9.09
N LYS A 116 11.68 -11.66 10.11
CA LYS A 116 11.96 -13.05 10.52
C LYS A 116 11.21 -14.08 9.68
N THR A 117 10.27 -13.63 8.85
CA THR A 117 9.53 -14.46 7.91
C THR A 117 9.72 -13.89 6.51
N TRP A 118 9.80 -14.75 5.50
CA TRP A 118 10.00 -14.29 4.14
C TRP A 118 9.19 -15.09 3.12
N TYR A 119 8.98 -14.48 1.97
CA TYR A 119 8.44 -15.12 0.77
C TYR A 119 9.19 -14.60 -0.47
N ALA A 120 9.16 -15.37 -1.56
CA ALA A 120 9.72 -14.95 -2.84
C ALA A 120 8.59 -14.76 -3.86
N HIS A 121 8.56 -13.59 -4.51
CA HIS A 121 7.49 -13.21 -5.44
C HIS A 121 8.01 -13.11 -6.88
N LEU A 122 7.37 -13.82 -7.80
CA LEU A 122 7.67 -13.74 -9.24
C LEU A 122 7.08 -12.47 -9.84
N HIS A 123 7.93 -11.55 -10.28
CA HIS A 123 7.47 -10.44 -11.10
C HIS A 123 7.31 -10.89 -12.56
N LYS A 124 6.06 -11.10 -12.98
CA LYS A 124 5.75 -11.68 -14.31
C LYS A 124 6.31 -10.88 -15.50
N GLY A 125 6.30 -9.54 -15.42
CA GLY A 125 6.85 -8.66 -16.46
C GLY A 125 6.35 -8.99 -17.87
N LYS A 126 7.16 -8.65 -18.89
CA LYS A 126 6.91 -9.02 -20.29
C LYS A 126 7.16 -10.51 -20.56
N GLN A 127 8.08 -11.13 -19.80
CA GLN A 127 8.51 -12.51 -19.99
C GLN A 127 7.38 -13.51 -19.74
N TYR A 128 6.66 -13.38 -18.61
CA TYR A 128 5.60 -14.31 -18.23
C TYR A 128 4.18 -13.75 -18.46
N GLY A 129 4.03 -12.43 -18.58
CA GLY A 129 2.73 -11.80 -18.87
C GLY A 129 1.65 -12.03 -17.79
N ARG A 130 0.40 -11.64 -18.08
CA ARG A 130 -0.73 -11.84 -17.15
C ARG A 130 -1.42 -13.20 -17.31
N MET A 131 -1.27 -13.85 -18.46
CA MET A 131 -1.92 -15.11 -18.87
C MET A 131 -3.45 -15.04 -19.04
N TYR A 132 -4.05 -13.85 -18.93
CA TYR A 132 -5.47 -13.58 -19.22
C TYR A 132 -5.66 -12.11 -19.59
N HIS A 133 -6.75 -11.81 -20.29
CA HIS A 133 -7.14 -10.45 -20.64
C HIS A 133 -8.20 -9.92 -19.66
N ILE A 134 -8.02 -8.68 -19.21
CA ILE A 134 -9.08 -7.93 -18.53
C ILE A 134 -9.47 -6.76 -19.46
N GLY A 135 -10.69 -6.80 -19.99
CA GLY A 135 -11.23 -5.70 -20.79
C GLY A 135 -11.30 -4.42 -19.96
N GLY A 136 -10.87 -3.29 -20.51
CA GLY A 136 -10.89 -2.00 -19.80
C GLY A 136 -9.97 -1.94 -18.56
N PHE A 137 -8.99 -2.85 -18.42
CA PHE A 137 -8.14 -2.98 -17.24
C PHE A 137 -7.54 -1.66 -16.73
N ASN A 138 -6.94 -0.89 -17.63
CA ASN A 138 -6.29 0.37 -17.25
C ASN A 138 -7.30 1.40 -16.74
N ASP A 139 -8.48 1.47 -17.36
CA ASP A 139 -9.55 2.37 -16.93
C ASP A 139 -10.11 1.93 -15.57
N SER A 140 -10.34 0.62 -15.38
CA SER A 140 -10.79 0.06 -14.10
C SER A 140 -9.81 0.35 -12.96
N ILE A 141 -8.51 0.14 -13.16
CA ILE A 141 -7.49 0.47 -12.15
C ILE A 141 -7.47 1.96 -11.86
N ASN A 142 -7.51 2.81 -12.89
CA ASN A 142 -7.46 4.25 -12.70
C ASN A 142 -8.69 4.76 -11.92
N LYS A 143 -9.88 4.23 -12.22
CA LYS A 143 -11.11 4.53 -11.49
C LYS A 143 -11.02 4.07 -10.03
N ALA A 144 -10.57 2.84 -9.79
CA ALA A 144 -10.38 2.30 -8.45
C ALA A 144 -9.35 3.11 -7.64
N ALA A 145 -8.21 3.46 -8.24
CA ALA A 145 -7.16 4.24 -7.60
C ALA A 145 -7.62 5.66 -7.27
N ARG A 146 -8.35 6.31 -8.18
CA ARG A 146 -8.94 7.64 -7.94
C ARG A 146 -10.01 7.58 -6.84
N TRP A 147 -10.91 6.61 -6.89
CA TRP A 147 -11.95 6.43 -5.88
C TRP A 147 -11.32 6.20 -4.50
N SER A 148 -10.37 5.26 -4.40
CA SER A 148 -9.60 4.98 -3.19
C SER A 148 -8.96 6.26 -2.63
N THR A 149 -8.33 7.05 -3.52
CA THR A 149 -7.68 8.31 -3.13
C THR A 149 -8.68 9.29 -2.51
N LEU A 150 -9.82 9.53 -3.18
CA LEU A 150 -10.86 10.42 -2.68
C LEU A 150 -11.46 9.90 -1.37
N TYR A 151 -11.74 8.60 -1.29
CA TYR A 151 -12.33 7.96 -0.12
C TYR A 151 -11.47 8.15 1.13
N TRP A 152 -10.17 7.88 1.01
CA TRP A 152 -9.25 7.96 2.14
C TRP A 152 -8.87 9.40 2.50
N LEU A 153 -8.59 10.26 1.50
CA LEU A 153 -8.24 11.65 1.77
C LEU A 153 -9.39 12.44 2.42
N ASN A 154 -10.64 12.05 2.17
CA ASN A 154 -11.82 12.69 2.76
C ASN A 154 -12.39 11.94 3.96
N ASN A 155 -11.63 11.03 4.57
CA ASN A 155 -12.01 10.33 5.81
C ASN A 155 -13.40 9.66 5.73
N GLN A 156 -13.69 8.98 4.61
CA GLN A 156 -15.03 8.47 4.33
C GLN A 156 -15.35 7.11 4.99
N TRP A 157 -14.37 6.49 5.67
CA TRP A 157 -14.61 5.23 6.36
C TRP A 157 -15.25 5.49 7.73
N GLU A 158 -16.34 4.78 8.04
CA GLU A 158 -17.04 4.98 9.32
C GLU A 158 -16.26 4.44 10.52
N GLY A 159 -15.34 3.49 10.30
CA GLY A 159 -14.53 2.85 11.34
C GLY A 159 -13.28 3.64 11.76
N LEU A 160 -13.18 4.93 11.42
CA LEU A 160 -12.01 5.75 11.73
C LEU A 160 -11.87 6.01 13.23
N VAL A 161 -10.73 5.62 13.78
CA VAL A 161 -10.21 6.07 15.08
C VAL A 161 -9.24 7.24 14.89
N HIS A 162 -8.48 7.23 13.79
CA HIS A 162 -7.60 8.30 13.37
C HIS A 162 -7.97 8.77 11.96
N ASP A 163 -7.83 10.07 11.70
CA ASP A 163 -8.03 10.60 10.36
C ASP A 163 -6.78 10.38 9.49
N PHE A 164 -6.93 10.62 8.17
CA PHE A 164 -5.83 10.48 7.23
C PHE A 164 -4.70 11.48 7.50
N ALA A 165 -5.00 12.64 8.10
CA ALA A 165 -3.98 13.62 8.44
C ALA A 165 -3.05 13.13 9.54
N TRP A 166 -3.57 12.50 10.60
CA TRP A 166 -2.79 11.81 11.63
C TRP A 166 -1.82 10.80 11.02
N PHE A 167 -2.29 10.00 10.06
CA PHE A 167 -1.46 8.98 9.42
C PHE A 167 -0.24 9.57 8.69
N ILE A 168 -0.42 10.70 7.99
CA ILE A 168 0.65 11.38 7.27
C ILE A 168 1.51 12.24 8.20
N ASP A 169 0.88 13.09 9.01
CA ASP A 169 1.55 14.18 9.74
C ASP A 169 2.17 13.69 11.07
N GLU A 170 1.61 12.65 11.69
CA GLU A 170 2.05 12.16 13.00
C GLU A 170 2.69 10.77 12.92
N GLN A 171 2.01 9.81 12.29
CA GLN A 171 2.49 8.43 12.25
C GLN A 171 3.64 8.23 11.26
N PHE A 172 3.59 8.89 10.10
CA PHE A 172 4.61 8.80 9.06
C PHE A 172 5.06 10.16 8.48
N PRO A 173 5.54 11.11 9.32
CA PRO A 173 5.84 12.49 8.94
C PRO A 173 6.92 12.64 7.85
N ASN A 174 7.75 11.62 7.67
CA ASN A 174 8.85 11.61 6.70
C ASN A 174 8.54 10.73 5.47
N MET A 175 7.27 10.41 5.22
CA MET A 175 6.89 9.54 4.12
C MET A 175 7.22 10.18 2.75
N PRO A 176 7.95 9.50 1.85
CA PRO A 176 8.35 10.06 0.57
C PRO A 176 7.19 10.58 -0.27
N GLY A 177 7.31 11.82 -0.75
CA GLY A 177 6.29 12.48 -1.58
C GLY A 177 5.22 13.25 -0.81
N TRP A 178 5.13 13.07 0.52
CA TRP A 178 4.19 13.80 1.36
C TRP A 178 4.93 14.96 2.05
N SER A 179 4.93 16.13 1.43
CA SER A 179 5.50 17.35 2.02
C SER A 179 4.58 17.94 3.08
N ARG A 180 5.09 18.84 3.92
CA ARG A 180 4.30 19.53 4.96
C ARG A 180 3.08 20.28 4.42
N ASP A 181 3.10 20.70 3.16
CA ASP A 181 2.00 21.39 2.49
C ASP A 181 1.11 20.46 1.65
N TRP A 182 1.18 19.13 1.86
CA TRP A 182 0.43 18.14 1.07
C TRP A 182 -1.08 18.46 0.99
N LYS A 183 -1.69 18.93 2.09
CA LYS A 183 -3.11 19.34 2.14
C LYS A 183 -3.43 20.42 1.10
N LYS A 184 -2.53 21.39 0.92
CA LYS A 184 -2.67 22.45 -0.09
C LYS A 184 -2.53 21.88 -1.51
N GLN A 185 -1.61 20.93 -1.71
CA GLN A 185 -1.42 20.28 -3.00
C GLN A 185 -2.65 19.45 -3.40
N VAL A 186 -3.17 18.60 -2.52
CA VAL A 186 -4.35 17.78 -2.82
C VAL A 186 -5.63 18.61 -2.99
N ARG A 187 -5.76 19.76 -2.30
CA ARG A 187 -6.84 20.75 -2.56
C ARG A 187 -6.75 21.32 -3.97
N LYS A 188 -5.57 21.76 -4.40
CA LYS A 188 -5.36 22.27 -5.76
C LYS A 188 -5.67 21.22 -6.83
N MET A 189 -5.49 19.93 -6.50
CA MET A 189 -5.82 18.80 -7.36
C MET A 189 -7.31 18.41 -7.32
N GLY A 190 -8.13 19.07 -6.50
CA GLY A 190 -9.56 18.75 -6.33
C GLY A 190 -9.78 17.36 -5.72
N LEU A 191 -8.88 16.92 -4.83
CA LEU A 191 -8.97 15.59 -4.19
C LEU A 191 -9.54 15.64 -2.76
N ILE A 192 -9.61 16.84 -2.17
CA ILE A 192 -10.34 17.08 -0.92
C ILE A 192 -11.19 18.34 -1.06
N ASP A 193 -12.32 18.37 -0.36
CA ASP A 193 -13.27 19.48 -0.44
C ASP A 193 -12.61 20.81 -0.02
N THR A 194 -12.89 21.86 -0.79
CA THR A 194 -12.69 23.26 -0.42
C THR A 194 -13.88 23.70 0.42
N LYS A 195 -13.98 23.24 1.67
CA LYS A 195 -14.82 23.94 2.66
C LYS A 195 -14.02 25.08 3.26
#